data_AF-A0A929YM08-F1
#
_entry.id   AF-A0A929YM08-F1
#
_cell.length_a   1.000
_cell.length_b   1.000
_cell.length_c   1.000
_cell.angle_alpha   90.00
_cell.angle_beta   90.00
_cell.angle_gamma   90.00
#
_symmetry.space_group_name_H-M   'P 1'
#
loop_
_entity.id
_entity.type
_entity.pdbx_description
1 polymer ?
#
loop_
_entity_poly.entity_id
_entity_poly.type
_entity_poly.pdbx_seq_one_letter_code
_entity_poly.pdbx_strand_id
1 'polypeptide(L)'
;MKIFITSIESIIPIIAIIVLGYILQNRGWFGENFGANLSRLIMNIALPASIFVSVMKYLTFDKLLSLSEGLIYTFGAFALTYISAYICVKLFNVRMGRRGTMINTFVNANTIFIGLPLNIALFGNEALPYFLIYYITNTISTWTLGIYLMTSDSKSGKNKASSKFDWKKLMPPPLIGFLVSLVFLIFKIQIPDFATSTLTYIGNIVTPLS
;
A
#
# COMPACT_ATOMS: atom_id res chain seq x y z
N MET A 1 -8.00 -27.43 4.02
CA MET A 1 -6.59 -27.74 3.70
C MET A 1 -6.12 -27.12 2.39
N LYS A 2 -6.85 -27.28 1.27
CA LYS A 2 -6.50 -26.68 -0.03
C LYS A 2 -6.28 -25.17 0.03
N ILE A 3 -7.18 -24.43 0.67
CA ILE A 3 -7.06 -22.96 0.72
C ILE A 3 -5.82 -22.50 1.48
N PHE A 4 -5.54 -23.10 2.64
CA PHE A 4 -4.33 -22.80 3.43
C PHE A 4 -3.04 -23.03 2.63
N ILE A 5 -2.99 -24.14 1.87
CA ILE A 5 -1.86 -24.45 0.99
C ILE A 5 -1.76 -23.40 -0.13
N THR A 6 -2.86 -23.06 -0.79
CA THR A 6 -2.89 -22.02 -1.84
C THR A 6 -2.46 -20.65 -1.31
N SER A 7 -2.81 -20.29 -0.07
CA SER A 7 -2.35 -19.06 0.58
C SER A 7 -0.84 -19.05 0.76
N ILE A 8 -0.25 -20.14 1.24
CA ILE A 8 1.20 -20.26 1.42
C ILE A 8 1.90 -20.20 0.07
N GLU A 9 1.41 -20.96 -0.92
CA GLU A 9 1.95 -20.99 -2.28
C GLU A 9 1.98 -19.59 -2.93
N SER A 10 0.99 -18.74 -2.65
CA SER A 10 0.94 -17.37 -3.17
C SER A 10 2.07 -16.45 -2.65
N ILE A 11 2.66 -16.78 -1.50
CA ILE A 11 3.71 -15.99 -0.84
C ILE A 11 5.12 -16.49 -1.21
N ILE A 12 5.26 -17.76 -1.58
CA ILE A 12 6.55 -18.38 -1.94
C ILE A 12 7.33 -17.56 -2.99
N PRO A 13 6.72 -17.08 -4.10
CA PRO A 13 7.43 -16.26 -5.08
C PRO A 13 8.01 -14.97 -4.48
N ILE A 14 7.27 -14.30 -3.60
CA ILE A 14 7.72 -13.07 -2.93
C ILE A 14 8.93 -13.37 -2.03
N ILE A 15 8.87 -14.46 -1.25
CA ILE A 15 9.98 -14.90 -0.40
C ILE A 15 11.20 -15.23 -1.26
N ALA A 16 11.04 -15.96 -2.36
CA ALA A 16 12.14 -16.31 -3.25
C ALA A 16 12.83 -15.07 -3.85
N ILE A 17 12.05 -14.06 -4.24
CA ILE A 17 12.59 -12.79 -4.76
C ILE A 17 13.35 -12.03 -3.68
N ILE A 18 12.83 -11.96 -2.44
CA ILE A 18 13.51 -11.34 -1.30
C ILE A 18 14.85 -12.03 -1.02
N VAL A 19 14.86 -13.38 -0.99
CA VAL A 19 16.08 -14.17 -0.76
C VAL A 19 17.10 -13.92 -1.87
N LEU A 20 16.67 -13.88 -3.14
CA LEU A 20 17.54 -13.54 -4.26
C LEU A 20 18.16 -12.15 -4.09
N GLY A 21 17.34 -11.14 -3.80
CA GLY A 21 17.81 -9.76 -3.57
C GLY A 21 18.84 -9.68 -2.44
N TYR A 22 18.61 -10.41 -1.33
CA TYR A 22 19.53 -10.50 -0.22
C TYR A 22 20.88 -11.14 -0.62
N ILE A 23 20.86 -12.24 -1.38
CA ILE A 23 22.07 -12.91 -1.87
C ILE A 23 22.87 -11.97 -2.78
N LEU A 24 22.20 -11.27 -3.69
CA LEU A 24 22.85 -10.33 -4.62
C LEU A 24 23.49 -9.15 -3.87
N GLN A 25 22.78 -8.58 -2.89
CA GLN A 25 23.33 -7.53 -2.02
C GLN A 25 24.57 -8.02 -1.27
N ASN A 26 24.51 -9.23 -0.69
CA ASN A 26 25.64 -9.80 0.05
C ASN A 26 26.85 -10.12 -0.85
N ARG A 27 26.62 -10.35 -2.14
CA ARG A 27 27.67 -10.52 -3.16
C ARG A 27 28.19 -9.19 -3.72
N GLY A 28 27.71 -8.04 -3.23
CA GLY A 28 28.17 -6.73 -3.66
C GLY A 28 27.72 -6.31 -5.06
N TRP A 29 26.61 -6.88 -5.58
CA TRP A 29 26.10 -6.53 -6.91
C TRP A 29 25.55 -5.09 -6.99
N PHE A 30 25.14 -4.53 -5.86
CA PHE A 30 24.50 -3.23 -5.78
C PHE A 30 25.43 -2.19 -5.15
N GLY A 31 25.59 -1.05 -5.82
CA GLY A 31 26.33 0.09 -5.28
C GLY A 31 25.61 0.76 -4.10
N GLU A 32 26.34 1.57 -3.33
CA GLU A 32 25.85 2.18 -2.08
C GLU A 32 24.53 2.96 -2.22
N ASN A 33 24.34 3.64 -3.36
CA ASN A 33 23.15 4.46 -3.63
C ASN A 33 22.01 3.69 -4.33
N PHE A 34 22.18 2.40 -4.62
CA PHE A 34 21.20 1.63 -5.38
C PHE A 34 19.83 1.63 -4.70
N GLY A 35 19.76 1.32 -3.39
CA GLY A 35 18.50 1.29 -2.64
C GLY A 35 17.78 2.64 -2.59
N ALA A 36 18.52 3.74 -2.44
CA ALA A 36 17.93 5.09 -2.42
C ALA A 36 17.36 5.48 -3.78
N ASN A 37 18.07 5.17 -4.87
CA ASN A 37 17.62 5.41 -6.23
C ASN A 37 16.40 4.55 -6.57
N LEU A 38 16.41 3.28 -6.16
CA LEU A 38 15.31 2.34 -6.35
C LEU A 38 14.05 2.81 -5.61
N SER A 39 14.19 3.19 -4.33
CA SER A 39 13.09 3.76 -3.55
C SER A 39 12.51 5.01 -4.22
N ARG A 40 13.34 5.89 -4.76
CA ARG A 40 12.87 7.08 -5.49
C ARG A 40 12.10 6.70 -6.76
N LEU A 41 12.56 5.73 -7.53
CA LEU A 41 11.86 5.22 -8.71
C LEU A 41 10.50 4.63 -8.34
N ILE A 42 10.48 3.78 -7.31
CA ILE A 42 9.27 3.09 -6.86
C ILE A 42 8.24 4.09 -6.35
N MET A 43 8.64 4.98 -5.44
CA MET A 43 7.72 5.92 -4.78
C MET A 43 7.14 6.96 -5.73
N ASN A 44 7.90 7.41 -6.74
CA ASN A 44 7.47 8.50 -7.61
C ASN A 44 6.87 8.02 -8.94
N ILE A 45 7.14 6.78 -9.38
CA ILE A 45 6.75 6.30 -10.71
C ILE A 45 6.00 4.97 -10.62
N ALA A 46 6.63 3.94 -10.05
CA ALA A 46 6.07 2.59 -10.10
C ALA A 46 4.81 2.40 -9.23
N LEU A 47 4.84 2.89 -7.99
CA LEU A 47 3.70 2.81 -7.06
C LEU A 47 2.48 3.59 -7.55
N PRO A 48 2.59 4.86 -8.01
CA PRO A 48 1.47 5.57 -8.60
C PRO A 48 0.86 4.83 -9.78
N ALA A 49 1.68 4.28 -10.69
CA ALA A 49 1.21 3.51 -11.83
C ALA A 49 0.52 2.20 -11.40
N SER A 50 1.11 1.46 -10.45
CA SER A 50 0.54 0.22 -9.91
C SER A 50 -0.82 0.44 -9.24
N ILE A 51 -0.95 1.49 -8.41
CA ILE A 51 -2.21 1.86 -7.78
C ILE A 51 -3.23 2.26 -8.83
N PHE A 52 -2.85 3.11 -9.79
CA PHE A 52 -3.75 3.54 -10.86
C PHE A 52 -4.31 2.36 -11.65
N VAL A 53 -3.44 1.46 -12.12
CA VAL A 53 -3.84 0.24 -12.85
C VAL A 53 -4.73 -0.64 -11.98
N SER A 54 -4.39 -0.80 -10.70
CA SER A 54 -5.18 -1.63 -9.78
C SER A 54 -6.59 -1.07 -9.56
N VAL A 55 -6.72 0.26 -9.40
CA VAL A 55 -8.03 0.90 -9.30
C VAL A 55 -8.81 0.70 -10.59
N MET A 56 -8.24 1.02 -11.75
CA MET A 56 -8.95 0.89 -13.02
C MET A 56 -9.33 -0.56 -13.36
N LYS A 57 -8.55 -1.55 -12.89
CA LYS A 57 -8.80 -2.97 -13.12
C LYS A 57 -9.88 -3.55 -12.21
N TYR A 58 -9.85 -3.19 -10.93
CA TYR A 58 -10.69 -3.85 -9.93
C TYR A 58 -11.93 -3.02 -9.55
N LEU A 59 -11.86 -1.69 -9.61
CA LEU A 59 -12.98 -0.81 -9.26
C LEU A 59 -13.79 -0.42 -10.51
N THR A 60 -15.10 -0.28 -10.29
CA THR A 60 -16.04 0.31 -11.28
C THR A 60 -16.91 1.31 -10.57
N PHE A 61 -17.38 2.34 -11.27
CA PHE A 61 -18.20 3.40 -10.68
C PHE A 61 -19.48 2.87 -10.00
N ASP A 62 -20.17 1.93 -10.65
CA ASP A 62 -21.42 1.36 -10.11
C ASP A 62 -21.16 0.57 -8.82
N LYS A 63 -20.05 -0.20 -8.77
CA LYS A 63 -19.60 -0.86 -7.54
C LYS A 63 -19.29 0.16 -6.44
N LEU A 64 -18.57 1.23 -6.74
CA LEU A 64 -18.22 2.26 -5.76
C LEU A 64 -19.46 2.88 -5.10
N LEU A 65 -20.50 3.17 -5.88
CA LEU A 65 -21.77 3.71 -5.37
C LEU A 65 -22.50 2.69 -4.48
N SER A 66 -22.65 1.45 -4.97
CA SER A 66 -23.35 0.38 -4.25
C SER A 66 -22.70 -0.01 -2.92
N LEU A 67 -21.42 0.34 -2.75
CA LEU A 67 -20.58 -0.08 -1.63
C LEU A 67 -20.22 1.08 -0.68
N SER A 68 -20.78 2.27 -0.93
CA SER A 68 -20.51 3.49 -0.15
C SER A 68 -20.92 3.35 1.32
N GLU A 69 -22.04 2.67 1.62
CA GLU A 69 -22.43 2.34 2.99
C GLU A 69 -21.43 1.40 3.68
N GLY A 70 -20.76 0.55 2.90
CA GLY A 70 -19.71 -0.36 3.37
C GLY A 70 -18.48 0.36 3.94
N LEU A 71 -18.22 1.61 3.52
CA LEU A 71 -17.07 2.40 3.98
C LEU A 71 -17.09 2.65 5.49
N ILE A 72 -18.28 2.79 6.10
CA ILE A 72 -18.35 3.06 7.55
C ILE A 72 -17.74 1.91 8.36
N TYR A 73 -17.94 0.67 7.90
CA TYR A 73 -17.39 -0.53 8.53
C TYR A 73 -15.87 -0.60 8.36
N THR A 74 -15.35 -0.27 7.18
CA THR A 74 -13.89 -0.28 6.97
C THR A 74 -13.22 0.84 7.75
N PHE A 75 -13.78 2.05 7.77
CA PHE A 75 -13.25 3.13 8.62
C PHE A 75 -13.29 2.77 10.11
N GLY A 76 -14.36 2.13 10.59
CA GLY A 76 -14.45 1.62 11.96
C GLY A 76 -13.37 0.58 12.27
N ALA A 77 -13.13 -0.37 11.35
CA ALA A 77 -12.08 -1.38 11.49
C ALA A 77 -10.68 -0.76 11.51
N PHE A 78 -10.41 0.23 10.66
CA PHE A 78 -9.15 0.99 10.68
C PHE A 78 -8.97 1.77 11.98
N ALA A 79 -10.01 2.42 12.49
CA ALA A 79 -9.95 3.12 13.77
C ALA A 79 -9.60 2.16 14.93
N LEU A 80 -10.26 0.99 14.97
CA LEU A 80 -9.99 -0.03 15.99
C LEU A 80 -8.55 -0.55 15.89
N THR A 81 -8.07 -0.86 14.68
CA THR A 81 -6.69 -1.35 14.48
C THR A 81 -5.65 -0.30 14.81
N TYR A 82 -5.90 0.99 14.55
CA TYR A 82 -5.03 2.08 15.01
C TYR A 82 -4.96 2.16 16.54
N ILE A 83 -6.10 2.03 17.22
CA ILE A 83 -6.16 1.99 18.69
C ILE A 83 -5.35 0.80 19.20
N SER A 84 -5.56 -0.40 18.65
CA SER A 84 -4.82 -1.61 19.01
C SER A 84 -3.32 -1.46 18.76
N ALA A 85 -2.92 -0.88 17.63
CA ALA A 85 -1.52 -0.65 17.29
C ALA A 85 -0.85 0.33 18.26
N TYR A 86 -1.55 1.39 18.66
CA TYR A 86 -1.07 2.34 19.65
C TYR A 86 -0.89 1.69 21.03
N ILE A 87 -1.85 0.87 21.45
CA ILE A 87 -1.76 0.08 22.69
C ILE A 87 -0.53 -0.84 22.63
N CYS A 88 -0.32 -1.55 21.52
CA CYS A 88 0.85 -2.42 21.34
C CYS A 88 2.16 -1.64 21.42
N VAL A 89 2.25 -0.48 20.76
CA VAL A 89 3.44 0.38 20.83
C VAL A 89 3.77 0.78 22.27
N LYS A 90 2.74 1.07 23.08
CA LYS A 90 2.91 1.42 24.49
C LYS A 90 3.27 0.19 25.35
N LEU A 91 2.57 -0.92 25.15
CA LEU A 91 2.77 -2.16 25.91
C LEU A 91 4.17 -2.74 25.71
N PHE A 92 4.66 -2.75 24.47
CA PHE A 92 5.99 -3.27 24.12
C PHE A 92 7.11 -2.23 24.24
N ASN A 93 6.84 -1.05 24.78
CA ASN A 93 7.82 0.03 24.96
C ASN A 93 8.63 0.34 23.68
N VAL A 94 7.94 0.44 22.53
CA VAL A 94 8.60 0.64 21.24
C VAL A 94 9.37 1.96 21.25
N ARG A 95 10.65 1.88 20.85
CA ARG A 95 11.60 3.01 20.82
C ARG A 95 11.08 4.15 19.94
N MET A 96 11.28 5.40 20.39
CA MET A 96 11.00 6.61 19.59
C MET A 96 11.76 6.59 18.26
N GLY A 97 11.10 7.04 17.20
CA GLY A 97 11.58 6.92 15.81
C GLY A 97 11.33 5.56 15.15
N ARG A 98 10.62 4.64 15.81
CA ARG A 98 10.14 3.37 15.24
C ARG A 98 8.64 3.11 15.46
N ARG A 99 7.98 3.90 16.30
CA ARG A 99 6.56 3.79 16.65
C ARG A 99 5.69 4.02 15.42
N GLY A 100 5.99 5.05 14.64
CA GLY A 100 5.24 5.37 13.42
C GLY A 100 5.30 4.24 12.39
N THR A 101 6.50 3.68 12.19
CA THR A 101 6.69 2.50 11.33
C THR A 101 5.94 1.29 11.87
N MET A 102 6.05 0.99 13.18
CA MET A 102 5.35 -0.13 13.79
C MET A 102 3.83 -0.03 13.63
N ILE A 103 3.25 1.15 13.90
CA ILE A 103 1.81 1.38 13.72
C ILE A 103 1.42 1.20 12.26
N ASN A 104 2.18 1.77 11.33
CA ASN A 104 1.89 1.62 9.91
C ASN A 104 1.94 0.16 9.47
N THR A 105 2.96 -0.61 9.87
CA THR A 105 3.08 -2.04 9.56
C THR A 105 1.95 -2.86 10.17
N PHE A 106 1.45 -2.49 11.35
CA PHE A 106 0.36 -3.20 12.02
C PHE A 106 -0.99 -2.95 11.34
N VAL A 107 -1.26 -1.71 10.95
CA VAL A 107 -2.58 -1.29 10.47
C VAL A 107 -2.73 -1.43 8.96
N ASN A 108 -1.68 -1.08 8.20
CA ASN A 108 -1.75 -0.97 6.75
C ASN A 108 -1.08 -2.18 6.09
N ALA A 109 -1.89 -3.00 5.43
CA ALA A 109 -1.45 -4.25 4.83
C ALA A 109 -1.11 -4.11 3.33
N ASN A 110 -0.28 -5.04 2.83
CA ASN A 110 -0.12 -5.25 1.40
C ASN A 110 -1.33 -6.01 0.84
N THR A 111 -2.33 -5.24 0.43
CA THR A 111 -3.64 -5.75 0.05
C THR A 111 -3.69 -6.32 -1.36
N ILE A 112 -2.99 -5.73 -2.33
CA ILE A 112 -3.09 -6.18 -3.73
C ILE A 112 -2.27 -7.44 -3.96
N PHE A 113 -1.03 -7.49 -3.48
CA PHE A 113 -0.13 -8.60 -3.85
C PHE A 113 -0.38 -9.85 -3.02
N ILE A 114 -0.75 -9.69 -1.74
CA ILE A 114 -1.02 -10.81 -0.84
C ILE A 114 -2.51 -10.92 -0.54
N GLY A 115 -3.15 -9.81 -0.16
CA GLY A 115 -4.55 -9.81 0.27
C GLY A 115 -5.57 -10.25 -0.80
N LEU A 116 -5.41 -9.80 -2.05
CA LEU A 116 -6.36 -10.08 -3.13
C LEU A 116 -6.34 -11.55 -3.56
N PRO A 117 -5.19 -12.17 -3.90
CA PRO A 117 -5.14 -13.60 -4.21
C PRO A 117 -5.69 -14.45 -3.07
N LEU A 118 -5.40 -14.07 -1.82
CA LEU A 118 -5.89 -14.76 -0.64
C LEU A 118 -7.42 -14.68 -0.50
N ASN A 119 -8.00 -13.49 -0.70
CA ASN A 119 -9.44 -13.30 -0.66
C ASN A 119 -10.14 -14.11 -1.75
N ILE A 120 -9.62 -14.10 -2.98
CA ILE A 120 -10.19 -14.88 -4.08
C ILE A 120 -10.08 -16.38 -3.80
N ALA A 121 -8.96 -16.85 -3.24
CA ALA A 121 -8.78 -18.25 -2.90
C ALA A 121 -9.71 -18.74 -1.77
N LEU A 122 -10.02 -17.87 -0.80
CA LEU A 122 -10.88 -18.19 0.35
C LEU A 122 -12.38 -18.04 0.05
N PHE A 123 -12.74 -16.96 -0.64
CA PHE A 123 -14.12 -16.48 -0.73
C PHE A 123 -14.59 -16.32 -2.19
N GLY A 124 -13.75 -16.65 -3.17
CA GLY A 124 -14.06 -16.50 -4.58
C GLY A 124 -14.18 -15.04 -5.03
N ASN A 125 -14.75 -14.84 -6.22
CA ASN A 125 -14.93 -13.50 -6.80
C ASN A 125 -16.01 -12.67 -6.07
N GLU A 126 -16.84 -13.29 -5.23
CA GLU A 126 -17.85 -12.61 -4.41
C GLU A 126 -17.23 -11.70 -3.35
N ALA A 127 -15.99 -11.97 -2.93
CA ALA A 127 -15.26 -11.10 -2.00
C ALA A 127 -14.71 -9.83 -2.66
N LEU A 128 -14.68 -9.74 -3.98
CA LEU A 128 -14.06 -8.63 -4.70
C LEU A 128 -14.66 -7.27 -4.32
N PRO A 129 -15.99 -7.07 -4.26
CA PRO A 129 -16.60 -5.83 -3.77
C PRO A 129 -16.11 -5.41 -2.37
N TYR A 130 -16.06 -6.34 -1.42
CA TYR A 130 -15.62 -6.06 -0.05
C TYR A 130 -14.13 -5.72 0.03
N PHE A 131 -13.31 -6.48 -0.72
CA PHE A 131 -11.89 -6.20 -0.88
C PHE A 131 -11.66 -4.77 -1.41
N LEU A 132 -12.48 -4.33 -2.36
CA LEU A 132 -12.33 -3.02 -3.00
C LEU A 132 -12.59 -1.86 -2.04
N ILE A 133 -13.63 -1.95 -1.20
CA ILE A 133 -13.88 -0.94 -0.15
C ILE A 133 -12.68 -0.89 0.79
N TYR A 134 -12.23 -2.05 1.27
CA TYR A 134 -11.07 -2.14 2.15
C TYR A 134 -9.82 -1.57 1.49
N TYR A 135 -9.61 -1.85 0.20
CA TYR A 135 -8.48 -1.35 -0.58
C TYR A 135 -8.45 0.19 -0.65
N ILE A 136 -9.61 0.82 -0.87
CA ILE A 136 -9.72 2.29 -0.85
C ILE A 136 -9.33 2.84 0.51
N THR A 137 -9.95 2.32 1.58
CA THR A 137 -9.67 2.80 2.95
C THR A 137 -8.21 2.56 3.33
N ASN A 138 -7.66 1.38 3.01
CA ASN A 138 -6.25 1.04 3.23
C ASN A 138 -5.30 1.96 2.48
N THR A 139 -5.59 2.26 1.21
CA THR A 139 -4.76 3.15 0.38
C THR A 139 -4.75 4.56 0.96
N ILE A 140 -5.92 5.11 1.28
CA ILE A 140 -6.02 6.43 1.93
C ILE A 140 -5.28 6.40 3.27
N SER A 141 -5.55 5.41 4.13
CA SER A 141 -4.91 5.25 5.44
C SER A 141 -3.38 5.20 5.35
N THR A 142 -2.84 4.35 4.47
CA THR A 142 -1.40 4.19 4.25
C THR A 142 -0.75 5.50 3.83
N TRP A 143 -1.30 6.14 2.80
CA TRP A 143 -0.69 7.30 2.16
C TRP A 143 -1.04 8.64 2.84
N THR A 144 -1.87 8.63 3.88
CA THR A 144 -2.17 9.81 4.70
C THR A 144 -1.65 9.61 6.13
N LEU A 145 -2.41 8.94 7.00
CA LEU A 145 -2.09 8.74 8.41
C LEU A 145 -0.84 7.90 8.61
N GLY A 146 -0.67 6.82 7.83
CA GLY A 146 0.48 5.94 7.90
C GLY A 146 1.81 6.67 7.70
N ILE A 147 1.94 7.36 6.55
CA ILE A 147 3.14 8.17 6.25
C ILE A 147 3.29 9.34 7.20
N TYR A 148 2.20 10.00 7.59
CA TYR A 148 2.27 11.09 8.56
C TYR A 148 2.87 10.60 9.89
N LEU A 149 2.41 9.47 10.43
CA LEU A 149 2.94 8.88 11.66
C LEU A 149 4.40 8.45 11.50
N MET A 150 4.77 7.85 10.37
CA MET A 150 6.16 7.45 10.09
C MET A 150 7.11 8.64 10.00
N THR A 151 6.68 9.75 9.39
CA THR A 151 7.53 10.94 9.17
C THR A 151 7.55 11.89 10.37
N SER A 152 6.52 11.86 11.21
CA SER A 152 6.44 12.65 12.46
C SER A 152 7.16 11.99 13.63
N ASP A 153 7.39 10.67 13.59
CA ASP A 153 8.11 9.95 14.63
C ASP A 153 9.63 10.22 14.57
N SER A 154 10.07 11.21 15.35
CA SER A 154 11.47 11.62 15.43
C SER A 154 12.19 10.93 16.60
N LYS A 155 13.40 10.41 16.33
CA LYS A 155 14.28 9.79 17.35
C LYS A 155 14.64 10.73 18.51
N SER A 156 14.58 12.05 18.32
CA SER A 156 15.11 13.02 19.28
C SER A 156 14.10 13.57 20.29
N GLY A 157 12.79 13.25 20.19
CA GLY A 157 11.76 13.81 21.08
C GLY A 157 11.58 15.33 21.00
N LYS A 158 12.44 16.06 20.27
CA LYS A 158 12.23 17.46 19.92
C LYS A 158 11.05 17.51 18.96
N ASN A 159 9.90 17.87 19.50
CA ASN A 159 8.76 18.36 18.74
C ASN A 159 9.29 19.30 17.65
N LYS A 160 9.09 18.92 16.38
CA LYS A 160 9.12 19.91 15.28
C LYS A 160 7.90 20.81 15.47
N ALA A 161 7.90 21.63 16.51
CA ALA A 161 6.95 22.71 16.72
C ALA A 161 7.19 23.88 15.74
N SER A 162 8.10 23.73 14.76
CA SER A 162 8.51 24.81 13.85
C SER A 162 8.83 24.37 12.40
N SER A 163 8.55 23.13 12.00
CA SER A 163 8.56 22.82 10.57
C SER A 163 7.20 23.19 10.02
N LYS A 164 7.11 24.27 9.23
CA LYS A 164 5.91 24.61 8.44
C LYS A 164 5.32 23.32 7.87
N PHE A 165 4.02 23.15 8.08
CA PHE A 165 3.29 21.99 7.59
C PHE A 165 3.45 21.93 6.08
N ASP A 166 4.19 20.92 5.62
CA ASP A 166 4.54 20.79 4.22
C ASP A 166 3.39 20.05 3.53
N TRP A 167 2.47 20.83 2.96
CA TRP A 167 1.30 20.32 2.25
C TRP A 167 1.66 19.32 1.15
N LYS A 168 2.88 19.38 0.59
CA LYS A 168 3.37 18.39 -0.38
C LYS A 168 3.57 17.00 0.23
N LYS A 169 3.72 16.89 1.56
CA LYS A 169 3.80 15.61 2.28
C LYS A 169 2.42 14.97 2.49
N LEU A 170 1.33 15.72 2.33
CA LEU A 170 -0.02 15.18 2.39
C LEU A 170 -0.49 14.54 1.09
N MET A 171 0.17 14.83 -0.03
CA MET A 171 -0.17 14.28 -1.34
C MET A 171 1.02 13.53 -1.93
N PRO A 172 1.44 12.40 -1.31
CA PRO A 172 2.51 11.61 -1.87
C PRO A 172 2.10 11.08 -3.26
N PRO A 173 3.03 10.88 -4.20
CA PRO A 173 2.71 10.46 -5.56
C PRO A 173 1.78 9.24 -5.66
N PRO A 174 1.88 8.21 -4.78
CA PRO A 174 0.96 7.08 -4.80
C PRO A 174 -0.50 7.48 -4.50
N LEU A 175 -0.72 8.46 -3.60
CA LEU A 175 -2.05 9.03 -3.37
C LEU A 175 -2.54 9.83 -4.59
N ILE A 176 -1.64 10.53 -5.29
CA ILE A 176 -1.99 11.21 -6.53
C ILE A 176 -2.43 10.19 -7.59
N GLY A 177 -1.69 9.08 -7.76
CA GLY A 177 -2.08 7.99 -8.66
C GLY A 177 -3.46 7.43 -8.34
N PHE A 178 -3.76 7.24 -7.05
CA PHE A 178 -5.08 6.87 -6.57
C PHE A 178 -6.15 7.90 -6.96
N LEU A 179 -5.96 9.18 -6.64
CA LEU A 179 -6.94 10.24 -6.93
C LEU A 179 -7.18 10.39 -8.44
N VAL A 180 -6.13 10.34 -9.26
CA VAL A 180 -6.25 10.40 -10.73
C VAL A 180 -7.04 9.21 -11.25
N SER A 181 -6.82 8.00 -10.71
CA SER A 181 -7.62 6.83 -11.11
C SER A 181 -9.10 6.96 -10.75
N LEU A 182 -9.44 7.57 -9.61
CA LEU A 182 -10.83 7.85 -9.26
C LEU A 182 -11.48 8.83 -10.25
N VAL A 183 -10.77 9.87 -10.68
CA VAL A 183 -11.25 10.81 -11.70
C VAL A 183 -11.56 10.05 -13.00
N PHE A 184 -10.64 9.21 -13.47
CA PHE A 184 -10.85 8.42 -14.69
C PHE A 184 -12.05 7.48 -14.57
N LEU A 185 -12.21 6.86 -13.40
CA LEU A 185 -13.30 5.94 -13.10
C LEU A 185 -14.67 6.65 -13.04
N ILE A 186 -14.75 7.82 -12.42
CA ILE A 186 -15.99 8.62 -12.31
C ILE A 186 -16.43 9.14 -13.68
N PHE A 187 -15.51 9.68 -14.46
CA PHE A 187 -15.80 10.21 -15.80
C PHE A 187 -15.83 9.13 -16.89
N LYS A 188 -15.63 7.86 -16.53
CA LYS A 188 -15.58 6.71 -17.45
C LYS A 188 -14.61 6.95 -18.63
N ILE A 189 -13.46 7.58 -18.34
CA ILE A 189 -12.44 7.90 -19.34
C ILE A 189 -11.78 6.59 -19.78
N GLN A 190 -11.88 6.28 -21.07
CA GLN A 190 -11.22 5.13 -21.66
C GLN A 190 -9.72 5.41 -21.82
N ILE A 191 -8.91 4.44 -21.41
CA ILE A 191 -7.45 4.51 -21.54
C ILE A 191 -7.05 3.62 -22.71
N PRO A 192 -6.28 4.12 -23.68
CA PRO A 192 -5.78 3.31 -24.79
C PRO A 192 -4.97 2.10 -24.29
N ASP A 193 -5.06 0.98 -24.99
CA ASP A 193 -4.42 -0.29 -24.58
C ASP A 193 -2.91 -0.17 -24.41
N PHE A 194 -2.23 0.63 -25.24
CA PHE A 194 -0.79 0.86 -25.11
C PHE A 194 -0.44 1.55 -23.77
N ALA A 195 -1.27 2.49 -23.31
CA ALA A 195 -1.05 3.21 -22.07
C ALA A 195 -1.32 2.31 -20.86
N THR A 196 -2.42 1.54 -20.89
CA THR A 196 -2.73 0.52 -19.88
C THR A 196 -1.60 -0.50 -19.76
N SER A 197 -1.08 -0.99 -20.89
CA SER A 197 0.04 -1.95 -20.92
C SER A 197 1.32 -1.33 -20.36
N THR A 198 1.65 -0.10 -20.75
CA THR A 198 2.83 0.62 -20.27
C THR A 198 2.78 0.82 -18.75
N LEU A 199 1.66 1.30 -18.23
CA LEU A 199 1.46 1.48 -16.79
C LEU A 199 1.49 0.14 -16.04
N THR A 200 1.00 -0.93 -16.66
CA THR A 200 1.06 -2.29 -16.08
C THR A 200 2.50 -2.78 -15.98
N TYR A 201 3.32 -2.63 -17.03
CA TYR A 201 4.73 -3.00 -16.98
C TYR A 201 5.48 -2.23 -15.90
N ILE A 202 5.27 -0.92 -15.81
CA ILE A 202 5.86 -0.07 -14.78
C ILE A 202 5.35 -0.48 -13.39
N GLY A 203 4.06 -0.73 -13.23
CA GLY A 203 3.47 -1.10 -11.94
C GLY A 203 3.92 -2.46 -11.42
N ASN A 204 4.20 -3.42 -12.32
CA ASN A 204 4.63 -4.76 -11.96
C ASN A 204 6.05 -4.82 -11.36
N ILE A 205 6.86 -3.76 -11.53
CA ILE A 205 8.19 -3.70 -10.91
C ILE A 205 8.14 -3.40 -9.41
N VAL A 206 6.98 -2.97 -8.89
CA VAL A 206 6.83 -2.61 -7.47
C VAL A 206 7.21 -3.78 -6.56
N THR A 207 6.54 -4.93 -6.69
CA THR A 207 6.77 -6.08 -5.80
C THR A 207 8.20 -6.61 -5.79
N PRO A 208 8.87 -6.82 -6.95
CA PRO A 208 10.21 -7.36 -6.93
C PRO A 208 11.29 -6.36 -6.50
N LEU A 209 11.00 -5.05 -6.50
CA LEU A 209 11.97 -4.01 -6.19
C LEU A 209 11.70 -3.28 -4.85
N SER A 210 10.52 -3.46 -4.24
CA SER A 210 10.14 -2.87 -2.95
C SER A 210 10.70 -3.64 -1.76
#